data_AF-A0A1Y3BPR0-F1
#
_entry.id   AF-A0A1Y3BPR0-F1
#
_cell.length_a   1.000
_cell.length_b   1.000
_cell.length_c   1.000
_cell.angle_alpha   90.00
_cell.angle_beta   90.00
_cell.angle_gamma   90.00
#
_symmetry.space_group_name_H-M   'P 1'
#
loop_
_entity.id
_entity.type
_entity.pdbx_description
1 polymer ?
#
loop_
_entity_poly.entity_id
_entity_poly.type
_entity_poly.pdbx_seq_one_letter_code
_entity_poly.pdbx_strand_id
1 'polypeptide(L)' 'VVKYLLASGANQSLATEDGFTPLAVALQQGHDRVVAVLLENDTKGKVRLPALHVAAKKDDCKAATLLLQNDHYPDVTMD' A
#
# COMPACT_ATOMS: atom_id res chain seq x y z
N VAL A 1 -11.49 7.61 -8.38
CA VAL A 1 -10.92 6.68 -9.39
C VAL A 1 -10.35 5.42 -8.75
N VAL A 2 -9.31 5.49 -7.90
CA VAL A 2 -8.68 4.28 -7.30
C VAL A 2 -9.69 3.35 -6.61
N LYS A 3 -10.51 3.87 -5.68
CA LYS A 3 -11.57 3.09 -5.02
C LYS A 3 -12.54 2.41 -6.00
N TYR A 4 -12.88 3.10 -7.09
CA TYR A 4 -13.77 2.57 -8.13
C TYR A 4 -13.11 1.42 -8.91
N LEU A 5 -11.83 1.57 -9.27
CA LEU A 5 -11.08 0.52 -9.96
C LEU A 5 -10.95 -0.73 -9.08
N LEU A 6 -10.61 -0.56 -7.80
CA LEU A 6 -10.54 -1.65 -6.84
C LEU A 6 -11.90 -2.35 -6.67
N ALA A 7 -12.98 -1.57 -6.52
CA ALA A 7 -14.35 -2.11 -6.45
C ALA A 7 -14.77 -2.84 -7.74
N SER A 8 -14.16 -2.49 -8.87
CA SER A 8 -14.37 -3.14 -10.17
C SER A 8 -13.46 -4.36 -10.40
N GLY A 9 -12.71 -4.80 -9.38
CA GLY A 9 -11.85 -5.98 -9.45
C GLY A 9 -10.45 -5.72 -10.01
N ALA A 10 -10.00 -4.47 -10.10
CA ALA A 10 -8.62 -4.17 -10.50
C ALA A 10 -7.62 -4.81 -9.52
N ASN A 11 -6.64 -5.52 -10.05
CA ASN A 11 -5.62 -6.19 -9.24
C ASN A 11 -4.48 -5.22 -8.89
N GLN A 12 -4.49 -4.70 -7.66
CA GLN A 12 -3.46 -3.78 -7.16
C GLN A 12 -2.09 -4.42 -6.85
N SER A 13 -1.95 -5.74 -6.96
CA SER A 13 -0.66 -6.42 -6.81
C SER A 13 0.13 -6.53 -8.12
N LEU A 14 -0.44 -6.13 -9.25
CA LEU A 14 0.25 -6.15 -10.54
C LEU A 14 1.36 -5.11 -10.57
N ALA A 15 2.48 -5.46 -11.19
CA ALA A 15 3.60 -4.57 -11.40
C ALA A 15 3.74 -4.20 -12.88
N THR A 16 4.30 -3.03 -13.17
CA THR A 16 4.80 -2.68 -14.51
C THR A 16 5.96 -3.58 -14.92
N GLU A 17 6.42 -3.48 -16.17
CA GLU A 17 7.62 -4.19 -16.64
C GLU A 17 8.86 -3.86 -15.81
N ASP A 18 8.96 -2.63 -15.32
CA ASP A 18 10.01 -2.17 -14.41
C ASP A 18 9.81 -2.61 -12.94
N GLY A 19 8.76 -3.38 -12.65
CA GLY A 19 8.48 -3.91 -11.32
C GLY A 19 7.74 -2.95 -10.38
N PHE A 20 7.21 -1.83 -10.86
CA PHE A 20 6.47 -0.90 -10.00
C PHE A 20 5.01 -1.31 -9.83
N THR A 21 4.59 -1.56 -8.59
CA THR A 21 3.18 -1.72 -8.24
C THR A 21 2.49 -0.36 -8.10
N PRO A 22 1.14 -0.29 -8.16
CA PRO A 22 0.39 0.92 -7.84
C PRO A 22 0.79 1.57 -6.51
N LEU A 23 1.07 0.76 -5.47
CA LEU A 23 1.53 1.26 -4.17
C LEU A 23 2.93 1.91 -4.27
N ALA A 24 3.86 1.28 -4.99
CA ALA A 24 5.21 1.81 -5.17
C ALA A 24 5.20 3.16 -5.89
N VAL A 25 4.39 3.30 -6.95
CA VAL A 25 4.22 4.57 -7.66
C VAL A 25 3.59 5.63 -6.76
N ALA A 26 2.55 5.27 -5.99
CA ALA A 26 1.90 6.20 -5.08
C ALA A 26 2.86 6.72 -3.99
N LEU A 27 3.72 5.85 -3.43
CA LEU A 27 4.76 6.25 -2.47
C LEU A 27 5.80 7.16 -3.11
N GLN A 28 6.32 6.79 -4.28
CA GLN A 28 7.33 7.59 -4.98
C GLN A 28 6.85 9.00 -5.33
N GLN A 29 5.57 9.15 -5.66
CA GLN A 29 4.97 10.43 -6.01
C GLN A 29 4.38 11.19 -4.81
N GLY A 30 4.47 10.63 -3.59
CA GLY A 30 3.91 11.25 -2.38
C GLY A 30 2.38 11.34 -2.38
N HIS A 31 1.70 10.41 -3.06
CA HIS A 31 0.24 10.35 -3.13
C HIS A 31 -0.36 9.68 -1.89
N ASP A 32 -0.18 10.29 -0.71
CA ASP A 32 -0.49 9.71 0.60
C ASP A 32 -1.93 9.16 0.69
N ARG A 33 -2.92 9.85 0.11
CA ARG A 33 -4.32 9.39 0.10
C ARG A 33 -4.51 8.12 -0.73
N VAL A 34 -3.77 7.96 -1.82
CA VAL A 34 -3.81 6.75 -2.64
C VAL A 34 -3.10 5.61 -1.92
N VAL A 35 -1.99 5.90 -1.25
CA VAL A 35 -1.27 4.93 -0.39
C VAL A 35 -2.21 4.35 0.66
N ALA A 36 -2.94 5.20 1.39
CA ALA A 36 -3.91 4.75 2.39
C ALA A 36 -4.97 3.82 1.78
N VAL A 37 -5.61 4.21 0.67
CA VAL A 37 -6.64 3.39 0.01
C VAL A 37 -6.11 2.04 -0.46
N LEU A 38 -4.89 1.99 -0.99
CA LEU A 38 -4.29 0.73 -1.45
C LEU A 38 -3.94 -0.18 -0.27
N LEU A 39 -3.43 0.38 0.83
CA LEU A 39 -3.09 -0.37 2.05
C LEU A 39 -4.32 -0.91 2.78
N GLU A 40 -5.40 -0.12 2.88
CA GLU A 40 -6.71 -0.56 3.39
C GLU A 40 -7.23 -1.78 2.62
N ASN A 41 -6.87 -1.90 1.34
CA ASN A 41 -7.32 -2.98 0.46
C ASN A 41 -6.30 -4.14 0.35
N ASP A 42 -5.06 -3.98 0.85
CA ASP A 42 -4.01 -5.02 0.85
C ASP A 42 -4.19 -5.98 2.04
N THR A 43 -5.32 -6.69 2.05
CA THR A 43 -5.75 -7.63 3.12
C THR A 43 -4.79 -8.79 3.39
N LYS A 44 -3.78 -9.00 2.54
CA LYS A 44 -2.78 -10.08 2.67
C LYS A 44 -1.36 -9.55 2.89
N GLY A 45 -1.17 -8.24 2.97
CA GLY A 45 0.14 -7.60 3.15
C GLY A 45 1.16 -7.92 2.06
N LYS A 46 0.72 -8.30 0.86
CA LYS A 46 1.60 -8.78 -0.22
C LYS A 46 2.48 -7.66 -0.77
N VAL A 47 2.02 -6.42 -0.68
CA VAL A 47 2.71 -5.26 -1.25
C VAL A 47 3.31 -4.38 -0.15
N ARG A 48 2.70 -4.39 1.05
CA ARG A 48 3.14 -3.60 2.21
C ARG A 48 4.57 -3.94 2.68
N LEU A 49 4.92 -5.22 2.85
CA LEU A 49 6.23 -5.62 3.37
C LEU A 49 7.41 -5.27 2.44
N PRO A 50 7.33 -5.53 1.11
CA PRO A 50 8.33 -5.02 0.17
C PRO A 50 8.44 -3.49 0.18
N ALA A 51 7.30 -2.78 0.26
CA ALA A 51 7.30 -1.32 0.30
C ALA A 51 8.00 -0.76 1.55
N LEU A 52 7.83 -1.41 2.72
CA LEU A 52 8.47 -1.00 3.97
C LEU A 52 10.00 -1.19 3.91
N HIS A 53 10.48 -2.29 3.33
CA HIS A 53 11.92 -2.48 3.09
C HIS A 53 12.51 -1.38 2.20
N VAL A 54 11.79 -0.97 1.15
CA VAL A 54 12.23 0.11 0.25
C VAL A 54 12.26 1.45 0.98
N ALA A 55 11.23 1.76 1.78
CA ALA A 55 11.19 2.98 2.58
C ALA A 55 12.37 3.05 3.57
N ALA A 56 12.65 1.96 4.29
CA ALA A 56 13.78 1.86 5.20
C ALA A 56 15.13 2.04 4.48
N LYS A 57 15.33 1.39 3.33
CA LYS A 57 16.56 1.53 2.52
C LYS A 57 16.79 2.97 2.06
N LYS A 58 15.72 3.73 1.82
CA LYS A 58 15.77 5.11 1.33
C LYS A 58 15.77 6.17 2.44
N ASP A 59 15.71 5.76 3.71
CA ASP A 59 15.47 6.65 4.84
C ASP A 59 14.17 7.50 4.69
N ASP A 60 13.17 6.94 3.99
CA ASP A 60 11.90 7.61 3.73
C ASP A 60 10.97 7.43 4.93
N CYS A 61 11.23 8.22 5.98
CA CYS A 61 10.47 8.21 7.23
C CYS A 61 8.97 8.43 7.00
N LYS A 62 8.59 9.23 6.01
CA LYS A 62 7.19 9.54 5.71
C LYS A 62 6.48 8.31 5.13
N ALA A 63 7.07 7.68 4.12
CA ALA A 63 6.56 6.43 3.56
C ALA A 63 6.47 5.33 4.62
N ALA A 64 7.52 5.17 5.43
CA ALA A 64 7.54 4.20 6.52
C ALA A 64 6.40 4.44 7.52
N THR A 65 6.18 5.71 7.91
CA THR A 65 5.08 6.09 8.81
C THR A 65 3.71 5.69 8.22
N LEU A 66 3.44 6.00 6.96
CA LEU A 66 2.17 5.65 6.30
C LEU A 66 1.94 4.13 6.21
N LEU A 67 3.01 3.38 5.94
CA LEU A 67 2.99 1.92 5.85
C LEU A 67 2.73 1.26 7.21
N LEU A 68 3.27 1.84 8.29
CA LEU A 68 3.08 1.37 9.67
C LEU A 68 1.73 1.77 10.28
N GLN A 69 1.19 2.94 9.92
CA GLN A 69 -0.11 3.40 10.43
C GLN A 69 -1.29 2.55 9.96
N ASN A 70 -1.16 1.93 8.79
CA ASN A 70 -2.16 1.01 8.23
C ASN A 70 -2.05 -0.42 8.78
N ASP A 71 -1.38 -0.63 9.92
CA ASP A 71 -1.31 -1.92 10.60
C ASP A 71 -2.50 -2.20 11.53
N HIS A 72 -3.56 -1.39 11.45
CA HIS A 72 -4.85 -1.73 12.05
C HIS A 72 -5.51 -2.86 11.24
N TYR A 73 -5.18 -4.10 11.60
CA TYR A 73 -6.11 -5.21 11.45
C TYR A 73 -7.43 -4.83 12.14
N PRO A 74 -8.58 -4.79 11.45
CA PRO A 74 -9.85 -4.97 12.13
C PRO A 74 -9.96 -6.46 12.50
N ASP A 75 -9.09 -6.94 13.38
CA ASP A 75 -9.34 -8.17 14.12
C ASP A 75 -10.05 -7.78 15.42
N VAL A 76 -11.31 -7.37 15.26
CA VAL A 76 -12.32 -7.40 16.31
C VAL A 76 -13.34 -8.46 15.93
N THR A 77 -12.88 -9.71 15.80
CA THR A 77 -13.69 -10.81 16.31
C THR A 77 -13.37 -10.97 17.79
N MET A 78 -13.96 -10.11 18.62
CA MET A 78 -14.30 -10.49 19.98
C MET A 78 -15.67 -11.18 19.90
N ASP A 79 -15.66 -12.48 20.22
CA ASP A 79 -16.75 -13.36 20.66
C ASP A 79 -18.16 -13.19 20.03
#